data_AF-B7PWP3-F1
#
_entry.id   AF-B7PWP3-F1
#
_cell.length_a   1.000
_cell.length_b   1.000
_cell.length_c   1.000
_cell.angle_alpha   90.00
_cell.angle_beta   90.00
_cell.angle_gamma   90.00
#
_symmetry.space_group_name_H-M   'P 1'
#
loop_
_entity.id
_entity.type
_entity.pdbx_description
1 polymer ?
#
loop_
_entity_poly.entity_id
_entity_poly.type
_entity_poly.pdbx_seq_one_letter_code
_entity_poly.pdbx_strand_id
1 'polypeptide(L)'
;MPERLKYAGLGSEVASAIATIVFDNLHLWDTKTRNELLLRAACFFGKPLAANELKSEHWDLLIRVLALRVVWVTVQSVVSTDAPVVLRGLQHLSEQQLFFVVWCFMTCGESDGRDRCNRPLRQVSAFSKTFGCSSDSAMSTPTECPLF
;
A
#
# COMPACT_ATOMS: atom_id res chain seq x y z
N MET A 1 -17.99 13.46 -2.34
CA MET A 1 -17.15 12.26 -2.11
C MET A 1 -16.32 12.52 -0.86
N PRO A 2 -16.40 11.67 0.18
CA PRO A 2 -15.61 11.83 1.40
C PRO A 2 -14.11 11.99 1.09
N GLU A 3 -13.42 12.84 1.85
CA GLU A 3 -12.02 13.17 1.58
C GLU A 3 -11.13 11.93 1.61
N ARG A 4 -11.32 11.04 2.59
CA ARG A 4 -10.55 9.79 2.68
C ARG A 4 -10.68 8.90 1.45
N LEU A 5 -11.84 8.89 0.79
CA LEU A 5 -12.01 8.15 -0.46
C LEU A 5 -11.27 8.80 -1.62
N LYS A 6 -11.18 10.13 -1.66
CA LYS A 6 -10.39 10.84 -2.68
C LYS A 6 -8.91 10.50 -2.53
N TYR A 7 -8.42 10.45 -1.29
CA TYR A 7 -7.06 10.01 -0.99
C TYR A 7 -6.84 8.54 -1.38
N ALA A 8 -7.76 7.63 -1.01
CA ALA A 8 -7.66 6.21 -1.35
C ALA A 8 -7.61 5.92 -2.86
N GLY A 9 -8.36 6.67 -3.66
CA GLY A 9 -8.33 6.56 -5.12
C GLY A 9 -7.22 7.43 -5.72
N LEU A 10 -7.53 8.71 -5.93
CA LEU A 10 -6.65 9.65 -6.63
C LEU A 10 -5.31 9.86 -5.90
N GLY A 11 -5.32 9.96 -4.57
CA GLY A 11 -4.07 10.12 -3.80
C GLY A 11 -3.12 8.94 -4.00
N SER A 12 -3.65 7.72 -4.05
CA SER A 12 -2.86 6.51 -4.32
C SER A 12 -2.32 6.43 -5.74
N GLU A 13 -3.06 6.89 -6.74
CA GLU A 13 -2.54 7.00 -8.11
C GLU A 13 -1.42 8.04 -8.22
N VAL A 14 -1.59 9.23 -7.61
CA VAL A 14 -0.55 10.27 -7.58
C VAL A 14 0.71 9.77 -6.87
N ALA A 15 0.55 9.14 -5.70
CA ALA A 15 1.69 8.58 -4.96
C ALA A 15 2.38 7.45 -5.74
N SER A 16 1.63 6.60 -6.45
CA SER A 16 2.19 5.55 -7.29
C SER A 16 2.96 6.12 -8.49
N ALA A 17 2.44 7.18 -9.13
CA ALA A 17 3.12 7.86 -10.22
C ALA A 17 4.44 8.51 -9.76
N ILE A 18 4.42 9.21 -8.62
CA ILE A 18 5.63 9.80 -8.03
C ILE A 18 6.65 8.71 -7.70
N ALA A 19 6.22 7.63 -7.05
CA ALA A 19 7.09 6.51 -6.73
C ALA A 19 7.69 5.90 -8.01
N THR A 20 6.89 5.67 -9.05
CA THR A 20 7.36 5.15 -10.34
C THR A 20 8.48 6.01 -10.91
N ILE A 21 8.30 7.34 -10.97
CA ILE A 21 9.34 8.27 -11.44
C ILE A 21 10.62 8.12 -10.60
N VAL A 22 10.50 8.00 -9.28
CA VAL A 22 11.64 7.81 -8.39
C VAL A 22 12.36 6.48 -8.67
N PHE A 23 11.61 5.38 -8.84
CA PHE A 23 12.17 4.05 -9.09
C PHE A 23 12.77 3.88 -10.49
N ASP A 24 12.21 4.54 -11.52
CA ASP A 24 12.78 4.55 -12.87
C ASP A 24 14.18 5.20 -12.90
N ASN A 25 14.43 6.09 -11.94
CA ASN A 25 15.71 6.79 -11.77
C ASN A 25 16.65 6.11 -10.77
N LEU A 26 16.40 4.86 -10.39
CA LEU A 26 17.28 4.09 -9.47
C LEU A 26 18.74 4.00 -9.94
N HIS A 27 18.98 4.06 -11.25
CA HIS A 27 20.34 4.03 -11.80
C HIS A 27 21.20 5.22 -11.33
N LEU A 28 20.57 6.33 -10.94
CA LEU A 28 21.21 7.52 -10.38
C LEU A 28 21.54 7.39 -8.89
N TRP A 29 20.99 6.38 -8.20
CA TRP A 29 21.22 6.17 -6.77
C TRP A 29 22.56 5.49 -6.53
N ASP A 30 23.17 5.81 -5.38
CA ASP A 30 24.40 5.16 -4.97
C ASP A 30 24.16 3.66 -4.67
N THR A 31 25.23 2.87 -4.75
CA THR A 31 25.18 1.42 -4.56
C THR A 31 24.71 1.02 -3.16
N LYS A 32 24.99 1.82 -2.13
CA LYS A 32 24.56 1.51 -0.76
C LYS A 32 23.05 1.63 -0.65
N THR A 33 22.47 2.75 -1.09
CA THR A 33 21.01 2.95 -1.07
C THR A 33 20.27 1.88 -1.89
N ARG A 34 20.80 1.50 -3.05
CA ARG A 34 20.23 0.41 -3.87
C ARG A 34 20.26 -0.93 -3.14
N ASN A 35 21.37 -1.28 -2.50
CA ASN A 35 21.48 -2.54 -1.76
C ASN A 35 20.56 -2.58 -0.53
N GLU A 36 20.41 -1.45 0.18
CA GLU A 36 19.46 -1.33 1.29
C GLU A 36 18.02 -1.54 0.80
N LEU A 37 17.67 -0.96 -0.35
CA LEU A 37 16.37 -1.18 -0.97
C LEU A 37 16.14 -2.67 -1.31
N LEU A 38 17.12 -3.34 -1.92
CA LEU A 38 17.03 -4.77 -2.25
C LEU A 38 16.84 -5.63 -0.99
N LEU A 39 17.54 -5.30 0.09
CA LEU A 39 17.43 -6.01 1.37
C LEU A 39 16.03 -5.84 2.00
N ARG A 40 15.47 -4.63 1.92
CA ARG A 40 14.09 -4.37 2.38
C ARG A 40 13.05 -5.04 1.48
N ALA A 41 13.26 -5.06 0.16
CA ALA A 41 12.43 -5.79 -0.79
C ALA A 41 12.46 -7.31 -0.55
N ALA A 42 13.62 -7.86 -0.20
CA ALA A 42 13.75 -9.29 0.12
C ALA A 42 12.84 -9.71 1.30
N CYS A 43 12.69 -8.85 2.31
CA CYS A 43 11.70 -9.06 3.37
C CYS A 43 10.28 -9.17 2.79
N PHE A 44 9.87 -8.21 1.95
CA PHE A 44 8.52 -8.15 1.38
C PHE A 44 8.15 -9.39 0.57
N PHE A 45 9.10 -9.90 -0.21
CA PHE A 45 8.91 -11.09 -1.03
C PHE A 45 9.21 -12.40 -0.30
N GLY A 46 9.70 -12.36 0.94
CA GLY A 46 10.03 -13.53 1.75
C GLY A 46 11.19 -14.37 1.21
N LYS A 47 12.04 -13.80 0.34
CA LYS A 47 13.19 -14.48 -0.26
C LYS A 47 14.31 -13.50 -0.57
N PRO A 48 15.59 -13.92 -0.54
CA PRO A 48 16.68 -13.12 -1.08
C PRO A 48 16.40 -12.73 -2.53
N LEU A 49 16.77 -11.51 -2.89
CA LEU A 49 16.61 -10.97 -4.25
C LEU A 49 17.92 -10.34 -4.71
N ALA A 50 18.40 -10.77 -5.88
CA ALA A 50 19.45 -10.08 -6.59
C ALA A 50 18.85 -8.97 -7.49
N ALA A 51 19.65 -7.96 -7.81
CA ALA A 51 19.19 -6.79 -8.59
C ALA A 51 18.60 -7.18 -9.97
N ASN A 52 19.15 -8.22 -10.58
CA ASN A 52 18.70 -8.76 -11.88
C ASN A 52 17.42 -9.62 -11.79
N GLU A 53 16.95 -9.95 -10.59
CA GLU A 53 15.74 -10.76 -10.38
C GLU A 53 14.48 -9.90 -10.21
N LEU A 54 14.63 -8.60 -9.98
CA LEU A 54 13.52 -7.66 -9.85
C LEU A 54 12.91 -7.35 -11.22
N LYS A 55 11.88 -8.13 -11.57
CA LYS A 55 11.01 -7.86 -12.71
C LYS A 55 10.07 -6.68 -12.45
N SER A 56 9.49 -6.12 -13.51
CA SER A 56 8.49 -5.04 -13.47
C SER A 56 7.35 -5.30 -12.47
N GLU A 57 6.85 -6.54 -12.38
CA GLU A 57 5.80 -6.93 -11.42
C GLU A 57 6.21 -6.78 -9.95
N HIS A 58 7.50 -6.96 -9.63
CA HIS A 58 8.00 -6.75 -8.28
C HIS A 58 8.02 -5.26 -7.94
N TRP A 59 8.44 -4.42 -8.90
CA TRP A 59 8.43 -2.97 -8.75
C TRP A 59 7.02 -2.41 -8.58
N ASP A 60 6.05 -2.89 -9.35
CA ASP A 60 4.64 -2.51 -9.19
C ASP A 60 4.14 -2.76 -7.75
N LEU A 61 4.42 -3.94 -7.20
CA LEU A 61 4.02 -4.27 -5.83
C LEU A 61 4.72 -3.41 -4.77
N LEU A 62 6.02 -3.13 -4.94
CA LEU A 62 6.79 -2.27 -4.04
C LEU A 62 6.30 -0.81 -4.09
N ILE A 63 5.99 -0.31 -5.29
CA ILE A 63 5.42 1.02 -5.50
C ILE A 63 4.05 1.12 -4.83
N ARG A 64 3.19 0.12 -5.00
CA ARG A 64 1.84 0.09 -4.42
C ARG A 64 1.86 0.10 -2.89
N VAL A 65 2.73 -0.70 -2.25
CA VAL A 65 2.84 -0.69 -0.79
C VAL A 65 3.39 0.65 -0.27
N LEU A 66 4.36 1.24 -0.97
CA LEU A 66 4.87 2.58 -0.64
C LEU A 66 3.77 3.64 -0.76
N ALA A 67 3.05 3.66 -1.90
CA ALA A 67 1.96 4.58 -2.15
C ALA A 67 0.86 4.46 -1.10
N LEU A 68 0.46 3.23 -0.75
CA LEU A 68 -0.51 2.98 0.31
C LEU A 68 -0.05 3.53 1.66
N ARG A 69 1.21 3.30 2.05
CA ARG A 69 1.77 3.81 3.31
C ARG A 69 1.78 5.33 3.35
N VAL A 70 2.30 5.98 2.30
CA VAL A 70 2.39 7.43 2.21
C VAL A 70 1.01 8.05 2.31
N VAL A 71 0.07 7.59 1.49
CA VAL A 71 -1.29 8.14 1.44
C VAL A 71 -2.03 7.89 2.75
N TRP A 72 -1.84 6.72 3.38
CA TRP A 72 -2.43 6.45 4.69
C TRP A 72 -1.90 7.43 5.74
N VAL A 73 -0.59 7.66 5.82
CA VAL A 73 -0.03 8.64 6.76
C VAL A 73 -0.55 10.06 6.46
N THR A 74 -0.59 10.45 5.18
CA THR A 74 -1.12 11.75 4.76
C THR A 74 -2.58 11.92 5.16
N VAL A 75 -3.45 10.94 4.91
CA VAL A 75 -4.88 11.07 5.22
C VAL A 75 -5.12 11.18 6.72
N GLN A 76 -4.28 10.57 7.55
CA GLN A 76 -4.36 10.72 9.01
C GLN A 76 -3.94 12.11 9.48
N SER A 77 -3.06 12.81 8.76
CA SER A 77 -2.58 14.14 9.16
C SER A 77 -3.43 15.30 8.61
N VAL A 78 -4.09 15.12 7.47
CA VAL A 78 -4.78 16.22 6.78
C VAL A 78 -6.31 16.18 6.84
N VAL A 79 -6.92 15.01 7.07
CA VAL A 79 -8.39 14.89 7.09
C VAL A 79 -8.89 14.95 8.53
N SER A 80 -9.60 16.03 8.87
CA SER A 80 -10.28 16.14 10.17
C SER A 80 -11.45 15.15 10.25
N THR A 81 -11.75 14.67 11.46
CA THR A 81 -12.85 13.72 11.72
C THR A 81 -14.21 14.41 11.83
N ASP A 82 -14.40 15.55 11.15
CA ASP A 82 -15.62 16.34 11.29
C ASP A 82 -16.76 15.69 10.48
N ALA A 83 -17.49 14.84 11.21
CA ALA A 83 -18.64 14.03 10.84
C ALA A 83 -18.32 12.74 10.02
N PRO A 84 -18.80 11.56 10.49
CA PRO A 84 -18.63 10.32 9.75
C PRO A 84 -19.43 10.36 8.45
N VAL A 85 -18.77 10.23 7.31
CA VAL A 85 -19.47 10.09 6.03
C VAL A 85 -19.95 8.66 5.86
N VAL A 86 -21.28 8.52 5.80
CA VAL A 86 -21.97 7.25 5.65
C VAL A 86 -22.32 7.04 4.17
N LEU A 87 -21.76 5.99 3.56
CA LEU A 87 -22.17 5.56 2.22
C LEU A 87 -23.41 4.66 2.32
N ARG A 88 -24.44 4.95 1.51
CA ARG A 88 -25.63 4.10 1.43
C ARG A 88 -25.23 2.69 0.98
N GLY A 89 -25.65 1.67 1.73
CA GLY A 89 -25.31 0.26 1.51
C GLY A 89 -24.04 -0.21 2.23
N LEU A 90 -23.21 0.70 2.72
CA LEU A 90 -21.97 0.41 3.46
C LEU A 90 -21.92 1.11 4.81
N GLN A 91 -23.09 1.34 5.42
CA GLN A 91 -23.20 2.10 6.68
C GLN A 91 -22.53 1.43 7.88
N HIS A 92 -22.23 0.14 7.76
CA HIS A 92 -21.53 -0.66 8.77
C HIS A 92 -19.99 -0.50 8.70
N LEU A 93 -19.47 0.18 7.67
CA LEU A 93 -18.05 0.43 7.52
C LEU A 93 -17.71 1.86 7.94
N SER A 94 -16.67 1.98 8.77
CA SER A 94 -16.04 3.27 9.07
C SER A 94 -15.33 3.85 7.84
N GLU A 95 -15.07 5.15 7.83
CA GLU A 95 -14.31 5.77 6.75
C GLU A 95 -12.89 5.19 6.58
N GLN A 96 -12.28 4.74 7.67
CA GLN A 96 -10.98 4.08 7.63
C GLN A 96 -11.07 2.73 6.93
N GLN A 97 -12.11 1.95 7.20
CA GLN A 97 -12.36 0.69 6.48
C GLN A 97 -12.65 0.96 5.01
N LEU A 98 -13.48 1.98 4.72
CA LEU A 98 -13.80 2.41 3.37
C LEU A 98 -12.57 2.87 2.57
N PHE A 99 -11.58 3.50 3.21
CA PHE A 99 -10.31 3.84 2.59
C PHE A 99 -9.64 2.60 1.96
N PHE A 100 -9.46 1.53 2.75
CA PHE A 100 -8.81 0.31 2.26
C PHE A 100 -9.67 -0.43 1.23
N VAL A 101 -11.00 -0.42 1.39
CA VAL A 101 -11.93 -0.99 0.41
C VAL A 101 -11.81 -0.29 -0.94
N VAL A 102 -11.81 1.06 -0.96
CA VAL A 102 -11.67 1.82 -2.21
C VAL A 102 -10.29 1.62 -2.82
N TRP A 103 -9.23 1.58 -2.01
CA TRP A 103 -7.89 1.30 -2.51
C TRP A 103 -7.83 -0.06 -3.24
N CYS A 104 -8.43 -1.11 -2.67
CA CYS A 104 -8.49 -2.42 -3.34
C CYS A 104 -9.41 -2.43 -4.56
N PHE A 105 -10.51 -1.66 -4.51
CA PHE A 105 -11.46 -1.56 -5.62
C PHE A 105 -10.78 -1.08 -6.91
N MET A 106 -9.77 -0.21 -6.80
CA MET A 106 -8.97 0.26 -7.94
C MET A 106 -8.24 -0.86 -8.70
N THR A 107 -8.00 -2.00 -8.04
CA THR A 107 -7.32 -3.16 -8.65
C THR A 107 -8.28 -4.25 -9.11
N CYS A 108 -9.59 -4.09 -8.88
CA CYS A 108 -10.59 -5.08 -9.28
C CYS A 108 -10.70 -5.17 -10.81
N GLY A 109 -10.70 -6.40 -11.34
CA GLY A 109 -10.82 -6.65 -12.79
C GLY A 109 -9.48 -6.78 -13.52
N GLU A 110 -8.36 -6.48 -12.86
CA GLU A 110 -7.02 -6.79 -13.38
C GLU A 110 -6.70 -8.29 -13.21
N SER A 111 -5.89 -8.87 -14.12
CA SER A 111 -5.48 -10.29 -14.09
C SER A 111 -4.94 -10.72 -12.73
N ASP A 112 -4.20 -9.83 -12.08
CA ASP A 112 -3.53 -10.04 -10.80
C ASP A 112 -4.12 -9.17 -9.68
N GLY A 113 -5.34 -8.64 -9.87
CA GLY A 113 -5.97 -7.69 -8.96
C GLY A 113 -6.04 -8.19 -7.51
N ARG A 114 -6.22 -9.49 -7.31
CA ARG A 114 -6.23 -10.10 -5.97
C ARG A 114 -4.88 -9.95 -5.25
N ASP A 115 -3.76 -10.17 -5.93
CA ASP A 115 -2.43 -10.06 -5.32
C ASP A 115 -2.03 -8.60 -5.18
N ARG A 116 -2.33 -7.78 -6.19
CA ARG A 116 -2.11 -6.32 -6.18
C ARG A 116 -2.85 -5.60 -5.06
N CYS A 117 -4.02 -6.10 -4.66
CA CYS A 117 -4.72 -5.65 -3.46
C CYS A 117 -4.14 -6.27 -2.18
N ASN A 118 -4.16 -7.60 -2.06
CA ASN A 118 -3.94 -8.22 -0.74
C ASN A 118 -2.50 -8.14 -0.27
N ARG A 119 -1.51 -8.20 -1.16
CA ARG A 119 -0.10 -8.25 -0.76
C ARG A 119 0.38 -6.93 -0.14
N PRO A 120 0.09 -5.74 -0.71
CA PRO A 120 0.38 -4.49 -0.03
C PRO A 120 -0.37 -4.32 1.31
N LEU A 121 -1.66 -4.71 1.38
CA LEU A 121 -2.44 -4.59 2.62
C LEU A 121 -1.85 -5.39 3.78
N ARG A 122 -1.36 -6.61 3.52
CA ARG A 122 -0.68 -7.43 4.53
C ARG A 122 0.53 -6.74 5.15
N GLN A 123 1.13 -5.80 4.44
CA GLN A 123 2.37 -5.12 4.83
C GLN A 123 2.12 -3.77 5.48
N VAL A 124 0.86 -3.45 5.77
CA VAL A 124 0.46 -2.21 6.46
C VAL A 124 -0.41 -2.59 7.66
N SER A 125 0.14 -2.61 8.87
CA SER A 125 -0.60 -2.98 10.09
C SER A 125 -1.78 -2.08 10.39
N ALA A 126 -1.81 -0.88 9.80
CA ALA A 126 -3.00 -0.05 9.87
C ALA A 126 -4.22 -0.77 9.30
N PHE A 127 -4.08 -1.57 8.24
CA PHE A 127 -5.16 -2.39 7.71
C PHE A 127 -5.65 -3.40 8.75
N SER A 128 -4.76 -4.22 9.30
CA SER A 128 -5.14 -5.25 10.28
C SER A 128 -5.74 -4.66 11.55
N LYS A 129 -5.25 -3.49 12.00
CA LYS A 129 -5.83 -2.74 13.12
C LYS A 129 -7.22 -2.20 12.79
N THR A 130 -7.40 -1.59 11.62
CA THR A 130 -8.68 -1.01 11.18
C THR A 130 -9.78 -2.07 11.00
N PHE A 131 -9.42 -3.30 10.62
CA PHE A 131 -10.37 -4.42 10.48
C PHE A 131 -10.40 -5.37 11.68
N GLY A 132 -9.61 -5.12 12.73
CA GLY A 132 -9.53 -5.99 13.90
C GLY A 132 -9.09 -7.42 13.57
N CYS A 133 -8.16 -7.59 12.62
CA CYS A 133 -7.67 -8.92 12.24
C CYS A 133 -6.92 -9.57 13.41
N SER A 134 -7.13 -10.87 13.61
CA SER A 134 -6.35 -11.69 14.53
C SER A 134 -4.92 -11.90 14.02
N SER A 135 -3.99 -12.22 14.92
CA SER A 135 -2.56 -12.40 14.58
C SER A 135 -2.28 -13.61 13.70
N ASP A 136 -3.17 -14.61 13.71
CA ASP A 136 -3.14 -15.81 12.88
C ASP A 136 -3.86 -15.65 11.53
N SER A 137 -4.48 -14.48 11.29
CA SER A 137 -5.17 -14.20 10.03
C SER A 137 -4.19 -14.14 8.86
N ALA A 138 -4.58 -14.69 7.71
CA ALA A 138 -3.82 -14.59 6.46
C ALA A 138 -3.61 -13.14 5.97
N MET A 139 -4.38 -12.18 6.49
CA MET A 139 -4.25 -10.76 6.18
C MET A 139 -3.51 -9.95 7.26
N SER A 140 -3.05 -10.62 8.32
CA SER A 140 -2.17 -10.05 9.32
C SER A 140 -0.75 -10.53 9.05
N THR A 141 0.23 -9.62 9.03
CA THR A 141 1.64 -10.01 9.14
C THR A 141 2.10 -9.83 10.59
N PRO A 142 2.80 -10.82 11.19
CA PRO A 142 3.39 -10.66 12.52
C PRO A 142 4.47 -9.57 12.56
N THR A 143 5.09 -9.30 11.42
CA THR A 143 6.17 -8.32 11.29
C THR A 143 6.02 -7.60 9.96
N GLU A 144 5.84 -6.29 10.01
CA GLU A 144 5.89 -5.47 8.81
C GLU A 144 7.32 -5.45 8.27
N CYS A 145 7.46 -5.56 6.96
CA CYS A 145 8.73 -5.25 6.35
C CYS A 145 8.98 -3.74 6.42
N PRO A 146 10.17 -3.29 6.87
CA PRO A 146 10.53 -1.87 6.89
C PRO A 146 10.82 -1.39 5.46
N LEU A 147 9.80 -1.39 4.62
CA LEU A 147 9.81 -0.75 3.32
C LEU A 147 9.65 0.74 3.56
N PHE A 148 10.77 1.43 3.43
CA PHE A 148 10.96 2.88 3.61
C PHE A 148 10.74 3.36 5.05
#